data_AF-A0A3A1NCD7-F1
#
_entry.id   AF-A0A3A1NCD7-F1
#
_cell.length_a   1.000
_cell.length_b   1.000
_cell.length_c   1.000
_cell.angle_alpha   90.00
_cell.angle_beta   90.00
_cell.angle_gamma   90.00
#
_symmetry.space_group_name_H-M   'P 1'
#
loop_
_entity.id
_entity.type
_entity.pdbx_description
1 polymer ?
#
loop_
_entity_poly.entity_id
_entity_poly.type
_entity_poly.pdbx_seq_one_letter_code
_entity_poly.pdbx_strand_id
1 'polypeptide(L)'
;MKKLIHNILRVALVVLVFGLSSCQEEFEKIGDDPQSETIAANSTTAVLIENTSSNDGSYDNIVDGASCLAIQFPYTVNVNGVEVTIDSESDLDVVEEIFDELDDDDDILDIVFPITITLSDFSEITIENQDELETFAKECLEGGDDDDIECVDFVYPITLFTFDVQNQVTGDFEIGSDMDMRRFFDELEDDDLISIEFPITLKKYDGTEVTVQNNAELAAALEMAKNQCDEDDDDDYNDDDFSESELDEYLMACPLQVREVIRNEVDNTEQYIERLMTFNEDGTVYFSTFTADEIMGTWSTSMSDNGVMLSLDFENFPDFTIDARVYELDDDKIKLYKDDGNKIVLKKRCDLEDSANIDREAFIALIKECEWVIKEVENQGEEIERLLGYEFQFMTDGVVTLGNGVNTTEGTWEIGLNSQYQLSLMITMGDEPGVSFEWPIKEMTETRLNFSIEETDHEMVLLKVCDDSVDDGDVAEIRNIAMGGPWNVALYQEGEMDMTTSYTGMDFDFSTMYQVEVSINADPIANGLWRVLRDSDDGLKFYINFDTGDDLAELTEDWKVVSITSTRIELKDENDDGSVDTLVFEKP
;
A
#
# COMPACT_ATOMS: atom_id res chain seq x y z
N MET A 1 10.56 0.60 106.46
CA MET A 1 9.77 0.99 105.27
C MET A 1 10.61 1.44 104.07
N LYS A 2 11.72 2.19 104.22
CA LYS A 2 12.54 2.65 103.07
C LYS A 2 13.16 1.54 102.18
N LYS A 3 13.57 0.40 102.74
CA LYS A 3 14.15 -0.72 101.95
C LYS A 3 13.10 -1.50 101.13
N LEU A 4 11.84 -1.52 101.57
CA LEU A 4 10.78 -2.26 100.88
C LEU A 4 10.33 -1.50 99.62
N ILE A 5 10.20 -0.17 99.73
CA ILE A 5 9.83 0.70 98.60
C ILE A 5 10.91 0.69 97.52
N HIS A 6 12.19 0.65 97.91
CA HIS A 6 13.31 0.64 96.96
C HIS A 6 13.41 -0.69 96.20
N ASN A 7 13.06 -1.82 96.84
CA ASN A 7 13.01 -3.12 96.16
C ASN A 7 11.78 -3.24 95.25
N ILE A 8 10.62 -2.69 95.65
CA ILE A 8 9.42 -2.64 94.81
C ILE A 8 9.67 -1.75 93.58
N LEU A 9 10.37 -0.63 93.74
CA LEU A 9 10.70 0.24 92.61
C LEU A 9 11.68 -0.42 91.62
N ARG A 10 12.63 -1.24 92.11
CA ARG A 10 13.55 -2.01 91.25
C ARG A 10 12.85 -3.14 90.52
N VAL A 11 11.91 -3.83 91.17
CA VAL A 11 11.09 -4.86 90.51
C VAL A 11 10.16 -4.23 89.48
N ALA A 12 9.54 -3.08 89.78
CA ALA A 12 8.72 -2.34 88.82
C ALA A 12 9.54 -1.86 87.62
N LEU A 13 10.80 -1.41 87.82
CA LEU A 13 11.68 -0.99 86.73
C LEU A 13 12.14 -2.17 85.86
N VAL A 14 12.38 -3.35 86.45
CA VAL A 14 12.75 -4.56 85.70
C VAL A 14 11.54 -5.09 84.90
N VAL A 15 10.34 -5.06 85.46
CA VAL A 15 9.10 -5.43 84.74
C VAL A 15 8.78 -4.43 83.61
N LEU A 16 9.11 -3.15 83.77
CA LEU A 16 8.95 -2.14 82.72
C LEU A 16 9.96 -2.32 81.57
N VAL A 17 11.18 -2.80 81.86
CA VAL A 17 12.23 -3.04 80.85
C VAL A 17 11.99 -4.35 80.07
N PHE A 18 11.36 -5.35 80.67
CA PHE A 18 10.93 -6.58 79.96
C PHE A 18 9.62 -6.41 79.16
N GLY A 19 8.95 -5.25 79.25
CA GLY A 19 7.75 -4.93 78.45
C GLY A 19 8.02 -4.24 77.11
N LEU A 20 9.29 -4.01 76.76
CA LEU A 20 9.68 -3.26 75.54
C LEU A 20 10.44 -4.12 74.52
N SER A 21 10.37 -5.44 74.61
CA SER A 21 10.82 -6.36 73.55
C SER A 21 9.63 -7.12 72.97
N SER A 22 8.68 -6.37 72.41
CA SER A 22 7.71 -6.87 71.44
C SER A 22 8.10 -6.23 70.11
N CYS A 23 8.99 -6.89 69.38
CA CYS A 23 8.90 -6.89 67.93
C CYS A 23 8.11 -8.16 67.62
N GLN A 24 6.80 -8.02 67.53
CA GLN A 24 6.03 -8.90 66.68
C GLN A 24 5.68 -8.01 65.50
N GLU A 25 6.26 -8.27 64.33
CA GLU A 25 5.60 -7.87 63.09
C GLU A 25 4.20 -8.46 63.19
N GLU A 26 3.23 -7.55 63.26
CA GLU A 26 1.83 -7.89 63.39
C GLU A 26 1.42 -8.44 62.04
N PHE A 27 1.58 -9.75 61.83
CA PHE A 27 0.95 -10.43 60.71
C PHE A 27 -0.56 -10.20 60.85
N GLU A 28 -1.11 -9.44 59.93
CA GLU A 28 -2.51 -9.10 59.91
C GLU A 28 -3.29 -10.39 59.63
N LYS A 29 -4.01 -10.87 60.65
CA LYS A 29 -4.90 -12.02 60.47
C LYS A 29 -6.12 -11.52 59.71
N ILE A 30 -6.12 -11.64 58.39
CA ILE A 30 -7.33 -11.47 57.59
C ILE A 30 -8.31 -12.54 58.06
N GLY A 31 -9.44 -12.09 58.60
CA GLY A 31 -10.48 -12.96 59.12
C GLY A 31 -11.45 -13.32 58.02
N ASP A 32 -11.73 -14.61 57.83
CA ASP A 32 -12.91 -15.19 57.15
C ASP A 32 -13.44 -14.40 55.92
N ASP A 33 -12.56 -13.80 55.11
CA ASP A 33 -12.95 -13.12 53.88
C ASP A 33 -12.99 -14.19 52.77
N PRO A 34 -14.07 -14.31 51.99
CA PRO A 34 -14.15 -15.28 50.91
C PRO A 34 -13.11 -15.09 49.79
N GLN A 35 -12.27 -14.04 49.88
CA GLN A 35 -11.22 -13.70 48.93
C GLN A 35 -9.87 -14.41 49.17
N SER A 36 -9.71 -15.24 50.21
CA SER A 36 -8.47 -16.02 50.40
C SER A 36 -8.50 -17.34 49.60
N GLU A 37 -8.79 -17.28 48.31
CA GLU A 37 -8.60 -18.45 47.45
C GLU A 37 -7.10 -18.62 47.20
N THR A 38 -6.52 -19.64 47.83
CA THR A 38 -5.11 -20.02 47.63
C THR A 38 -4.99 -20.96 46.42
N ILE A 39 -4.02 -20.70 45.58
CA ILE A 39 -3.55 -21.58 44.51
C ILE A 39 -2.40 -22.40 45.09
N ALA A 40 -2.42 -23.72 44.93
CA ALA A 40 -1.24 -24.54 45.23
C ALA A 40 -0.28 -24.49 44.05
N ALA A 41 1.03 -24.43 44.31
CA ALA A 41 2.06 -24.36 43.27
C ALA A 41 1.92 -25.49 42.21
N ASN A 42 1.48 -26.68 42.61
CA ASN A 42 1.23 -27.82 41.70
C ASN A 42 -0.21 -27.93 41.15
N SER A 43 -1.03 -26.88 41.29
CA SER A 43 -2.42 -26.91 40.83
C SER A 43 -2.52 -26.64 39.33
N THR A 44 -3.63 -27.06 38.71
CA THR A 44 -3.89 -26.77 37.29
C THR A 44 -3.94 -25.26 37.01
N THR A 45 -4.39 -24.44 37.97
CA THR A 45 -4.41 -22.98 37.82
C THR A 45 -3.00 -22.39 37.84
N ALA A 46 -2.07 -22.96 38.61
CA ALA A 46 -0.67 -22.54 38.60
C ALA A 46 -0.03 -22.83 37.23
N VAL A 47 -0.24 -24.05 36.70
CA VAL A 47 0.24 -24.43 35.36
C VAL A 47 -0.31 -23.49 34.28
N LEU A 48 -1.61 -23.16 34.32
CA LEU A 48 -2.17 -22.19 33.36
C LEU A 48 -1.51 -20.81 33.46
N ILE A 49 -1.22 -20.33 34.67
CA ILE A 49 -0.53 -19.04 34.85
C ILE A 49 0.90 -19.13 34.31
N GLU A 50 1.59 -20.22 34.58
CA GLU A 50 2.94 -20.48 34.09
C GLU A 50 2.98 -20.47 32.56
N ASN A 51 2.11 -21.24 31.91
CA ASN A 51 2.02 -21.36 30.46
C ASN A 51 1.63 -20.04 29.78
N THR A 52 0.70 -19.27 30.36
CA THR A 52 0.36 -17.92 29.89
C THR A 52 1.48 -16.90 30.06
N SER A 53 2.51 -17.22 30.83
CA SER A 53 3.66 -16.34 31.05
C SER A 53 4.94 -16.92 30.45
N SER A 54 4.85 -17.95 29.61
CA SER A 54 6.01 -18.49 28.88
C SER A 54 6.57 -17.42 27.94
N ASN A 55 7.87 -17.54 27.65
CA ASN A 55 8.39 -16.93 26.45
C ASN A 55 8.03 -17.88 25.30
N ASP A 56 7.21 -17.39 24.39
CA ASP A 56 6.92 -17.96 23.07
C ASP A 56 8.26 -18.09 22.30
N GLY A 57 8.58 -17.17 21.39
CA GLY A 57 9.83 -17.21 20.62
C GLY A 57 9.60 -17.53 19.14
N SER A 58 8.37 -17.85 18.72
CA SER A 58 7.92 -18.00 17.33
C SER A 58 8.37 -16.89 16.39
N TYR A 59 8.45 -15.64 16.89
CA TYR A 59 8.76 -14.47 16.08
C TYR A 59 10.06 -14.56 15.25
N ASP A 60 11.03 -15.42 15.61
CA ASP A 60 12.25 -15.65 14.82
C ASP A 60 12.41 -17.07 14.26
N ASN A 61 11.31 -17.81 14.12
CA ASN A 61 11.24 -19.13 13.49
C ASN A 61 11.89 -19.16 12.10
N ILE A 62 11.77 -18.09 11.31
CA ILE A 62 12.44 -17.94 10.01
C ILE A 62 13.97 -18.16 10.08
N VAL A 63 14.57 -17.95 11.25
CA VAL A 63 16.01 -18.10 11.48
C VAL A 63 16.38 -19.41 12.17
N ASP A 64 15.67 -19.82 13.22
CA ASP A 64 16.05 -20.96 14.06
C ASP A 64 15.13 -22.18 13.99
N GLY A 65 13.93 -22.02 13.42
CA GLY A 65 12.91 -23.03 13.20
C GLY A 65 12.44 -23.71 14.48
N ALA A 66 12.08 -22.92 15.50
CA ALA A 66 11.64 -23.43 16.80
C ALA A 66 10.79 -22.42 17.60
N SER A 67 9.49 -22.64 17.71
CA SER A 67 8.59 -21.68 18.38
C SER A 67 8.86 -21.47 19.88
N CYS A 68 9.52 -22.41 20.57
CA CYS A 68 9.67 -22.37 22.03
C CYS A 68 10.95 -21.69 22.57
N LEU A 69 11.75 -21.08 21.68
CA LEU A 69 12.97 -20.37 22.00
C LEU A 69 13.16 -19.20 21.04
N ALA A 70 13.97 -18.21 21.45
CA ALA A 70 14.20 -17.03 20.62
C ALA A 70 15.67 -16.59 20.65
N ILE A 71 16.23 -16.14 19.52
CA ILE A 71 17.60 -15.60 19.46
C ILE A 71 17.63 -14.15 19.96
N GLN A 72 18.52 -13.86 20.90
CA GLN A 72 18.73 -12.51 21.39
C GLN A 72 19.43 -11.62 20.37
N PHE A 73 18.82 -10.48 20.05
CA PHE A 73 19.44 -9.44 19.26
C PHE A 73 20.68 -8.83 19.96
N PRO A 74 21.72 -8.42 19.21
CA PRO A 74 21.86 -8.56 17.77
C PRO A 74 22.62 -9.84 17.36
N TYR A 75 22.30 -10.38 16.19
CA TYR A 75 23.02 -11.49 15.57
C TYR A 75 23.19 -11.28 14.05
N THR A 76 23.87 -12.22 13.39
CA THR A 76 24.17 -12.12 11.96
C THR A 76 23.88 -13.45 11.30
N VAL A 77 23.21 -13.40 10.16
CA VAL A 77 22.88 -14.56 9.32
C VAL A 77 23.44 -14.36 7.91
N ASN A 78 23.67 -15.47 7.21
CA ASN A 78 23.96 -15.48 5.79
C ASN A 78 22.80 -16.15 5.07
N VAL A 79 22.04 -15.36 4.30
CA VAL A 79 20.81 -15.78 3.60
C VAL A 79 21.12 -15.79 2.11
N ASN A 80 21.10 -16.97 1.48
CA ASN A 80 21.41 -17.15 0.05
C ASN A 80 22.75 -16.49 -0.40
N GLY A 81 23.73 -16.38 0.50
CA GLY A 81 25.03 -15.75 0.24
C GLY A 81 25.15 -14.27 0.64
N VAL A 82 24.05 -13.64 1.06
CA VAL A 82 23.97 -12.25 1.53
C VAL A 82 24.12 -12.22 3.05
N GLU A 83 25.04 -11.41 3.57
CA GLU A 83 25.22 -11.24 5.01
C GLU A 83 24.24 -10.17 5.53
N VAL A 84 23.34 -10.56 6.43
CA VAL A 84 22.30 -9.72 7.05
C VAL A 84 22.56 -9.64 8.55
N THR A 85 22.50 -8.44 9.12
CA THR A 85 22.58 -8.22 10.57
C THR A 85 21.17 -7.98 11.09
N ILE A 86 20.76 -8.79 12.06
CA ILE A 86 19.44 -8.69 12.69
C ILE A 86 19.65 -7.98 14.03
N ASP A 87 19.30 -6.70 14.09
CA ASP A 87 19.40 -5.87 15.29
C ASP A 87 18.04 -5.75 16.02
N SER A 88 16.95 -6.13 15.34
CA SER A 88 15.57 -6.07 15.80
C SER A 88 14.67 -7.03 15.00
N GLU A 89 13.48 -7.27 15.51
CA GLU A 89 12.42 -8.05 14.86
C GLU A 89 12.12 -7.58 13.43
N SER A 90 12.04 -6.26 13.19
CA SER A 90 11.81 -5.71 11.84
C SER A 90 12.93 -5.97 10.82
N ASP A 91 14.10 -6.46 11.27
CA ASP A 91 15.15 -6.86 10.34
C ASP A 91 14.93 -8.29 9.81
N LEU A 92 13.96 -9.05 10.36
CA LEU A 92 13.55 -10.37 9.89
C LEU A 92 12.80 -10.29 8.56
N ASP A 93 12.04 -9.22 8.31
CA ASP A 93 11.39 -8.91 7.02
C ASP A 93 12.40 -8.95 5.85
N VAL A 94 13.67 -8.61 6.11
CA VAL A 94 14.74 -8.65 5.10
C VAL A 94 15.14 -10.09 4.77
N VAL A 95 15.07 -11.01 5.73
CA VAL A 95 15.32 -12.43 5.52
C VAL A 95 14.21 -13.02 4.64
N GLU A 96 12.97 -12.70 4.98
CA GLU A 96 11.79 -13.08 4.21
C GLU A 96 11.84 -12.55 2.77
N GLU A 97 12.13 -11.25 2.57
CA GLU A 97 12.27 -10.66 1.22
C GLU A 97 13.32 -11.39 0.35
N ILE A 98 14.37 -11.95 0.97
CA ILE A 98 15.41 -12.70 0.26
C ILE A 98 14.93 -14.11 -0.13
N PHE A 99 14.18 -14.79 0.75
CA PHE A 99 13.57 -16.09 0.42
C PHE A 99 12.51 -15.93 -0.68
N ASP A 100 11.77 -14.84 -0.64
CA ASP A 100 10.70 -14.55 -1.58
C ASP A 100 11.13 -14.04 -2.96
N GLU A 101 12.45 -13.84 -3.18
CA GLU A 101 12.95 -13.39 -4.48
C GLU A 101 12.66 -14.44 -5.57
N LEU A 102 12.59 -15.74 -5.22
CA LEU A 102 12.40 -16.86 -6.16
C LEU A 102 11.53 -17.99 -5.59
N ASP A 103 10.29 -18.15 -6.08
CA ASP A 103 9.34 -19.19 -5.61
C ASP A 103 9.76 -20.69 -5.76
N ASP A 104 10.91 -20.97 -6.39
CA ASP A 104 11.33 -22.31 -6.84
C ASP A 104 12.83 -22.60 -6.56
N ASP A 105 13.49 -21.85 -5.67
CA ASP A 105 14.86 -22.15 -5.23
C ASP A 105 14.93 -22.89 -3.87
N ASP A 106 16.15 -23.28 -3.51
CA ASP A 106 16.42 -23.92 -2.22
C ASP A 106 17.00 -22.81 -1.32
N ASP A 107 16.17 -22.27 -0.43
CA ASP A 107 16.60 -21.27 0.53
C ASP A 107 17.60 -21.82 1.54
N ILE A 108 18.69 -21.09 1.73
CA ILE A 108 19.77 -21.46 2.65
C ILE A 108 20.06 -20.29 3.58
N LEU A 109 19.88 -20.56 4.87
CA LEU A 109 20.26 -19.67 5.96
C LEU A 109 21.36 -20.30 6.83
N ASP A 110 22.47 -19.57 7.01
CA ASP A 110 23.56 -19.94 7.90
C ASP A 110 23.73 -18.88 9.02
N ILE A 111 23.58 -19.28 10.28
CA ILE A 111 23.77 -18.39 11.43
C ILE A 111 25.26 -18.22 11.78
N VAL A 112 25.68 -16.99 12.09
CA VAL A 112 27.04 -16.68 12.54
C VAL A 112 27.14 -16.81 14.07
N PHE A 113 27.69 -17.92 14.53
CA PHE A 113 27.91 -18.22 15.94
C PHE A 113 29.14 -17.49 16.55
N PRO A 114 29.17 -17.28 17.89
CA PRO A 114 28.16 -17.69 18.87
C PRO A 114 26.98 -16.73 18.97
N ILE A 115 25.81 -17.27 19.34
CA ILE A 115 24.58 -16.54 19.62
C ILE A 115 24.10 -16.81 21.06
N THR A 116 23.13 -16.06 21.55
CA THR A 116 22.46 -16.35 22.83
C THR A 116 20.98 -16.55 22.54
N ILE A 117 20.41 -17.65 23.05
CA ILE A 117 18.98 -17.92 22.97
C ILE A 117 18.33 -17.70 24.34
N THR A 118 17.05 -17.34 24.32
CA THR A 118 16.16 -17.30 25.47
C THR A 118 15.18 -18.46 25.33
N LEU A 119 15.05 -19.31 26.35
CA LEU A 119 14.08 -20.40 26.38
C LEU A 119 12.73 -19.94 26.95
N SER A 120 11.70 -20.79 26.86
CA SER A 120 10.36 -20.52 27.42
C SER A 120 10.28 -20.19 28.91
N ASP A 121 11.30 -20.55 29.69
CA ASP A 121 11.44 -20.19 31.10
C ASP A 121 12.25 -18.89 31.35
N PHE A 122 12.56 -18.13 30.30
CA PHE A 122 13.45 -16.97 30.27
C PHE A 122 14.91 -17.27 30.64
N SER A 123 15.33 -18.54 30.66
CA SER A 123 16.75 -18.86 30.84
C SER A 123 17.54 -18.55 29.57
N GLU A 124 18.71 -17.96 29.77
CA GLU A 124 19.59 -17.56 28.66
C GLU A 124 20.72 -18.58 28.48
N ILE A 125 20.93 -19.05 27.25
CA ILE A 125 21.96 -20.03 26.91
C ILE A 125 22.80 -19.50 25.74
N THR A 126 24.12 -19.50 25.90
CA THR A 126 25.04 -19.22 24.78
C THR A 126 25.23 -20.47 23.94
N ILE A 127 24.95 -20.36 22.64
CA ILE A 127 25.06 -21.42 21.65
C ILE A 127 26.31 -21.17 20.79
N GLU A 128 27.18 -22.17 20.67
CA GLU A 128 28.48 -22.03 20.02
C GLU A 128 28.47 -22.48 18.55
N ASN A 129 27.44 -23.22 18.10
CA ASN A 129 27.32 -23.77 16.74
C ASN A 129 25.91 -24.32 16.45
N GLN A 130 25.61 -24.56 15.17
CA GLN A 130 24.31 -25.06 14.68
C GLN A 130 23.86 -26.39 15.31
N ASP A 131 24.76 -27.37 15.50
CA ASP A 131 24.39 -28.67 16.10
C ASP A 131 23.86 -28.51 17.54
N GLU A 132 24.32 -27.48 18.25
CA GLU A 132 23.87 -27.15 19.60
C GLU A 132 22.50 -26.47 19.57
N LEU A 133 22.27 -25.50 18.66
CA LEU A 133 20.94 -24.89 18.43
C LEU A 133 19.88 -25.95 18.09
N GLU A 134 20.18 -26.80 17.10
CA GLU A 134 19.31 -27.90 16.68
C GLU A 134 18.98 -28.90 17.80
N THR A 135 19.79 -28.96 18.86
CA THR A 135 19.49 -29.82 20.01
C THR A 135 18.39 -29.22 20.86
N PHE A 136 18.37 -27.90 21.01
CA PHE A 136 17.30 -27.18 21.73
C PHE A 136 16.03 -27.08 20.89
N ALA A 137 16.14 -26.72 19.61
CA ALA A 137 15.00 -26.67 18.68
C ALA A 137 14.20 -27.99 18.64
N LYS A 138 14.89 -29.14 18.65
CA LYS A 138 14.22 -30.47 18.68
C LYS A 138 13.46 -30.79 19.97
N GLU A 139 13.61 -29.98 21.02
CA GLU A 139 12.83 -30.09 22.25
C GLU A 139 11.51 -29.32 22.17
N CYS A 140 11.37 -28.39 21.22
CA CYS A 140 10.13 -27.68 20.91
C CYS A 140 9.11 -28.61 20.21
N LEU A 141 7.83 -28.28 20.38
CA LEU A 141 6.70 -29.07 19.90
C LEU A 141 5.99 -28.33 18.76
N GLU A 142 6.60 -28.31 17.58
CA GLU A 142 6.02 -27.64 16.42
C GLU A 142 4.64 -28.21 16.00
N GLY A 143 3.70 -27.32 15.65
CA GLY A 143 2.39 -27.59 15.08
C GLY A 143 1.19 -27.46 16.04
N GLY A 144 1.25 -26.55 17.02
CA GLY A 144 0.09 -26.12 17.83
C GLY A 144 -0.34 -27.07 18.95
N ASP A 145 0.51 -28.03 19.34
CA ASP A 145 0.20 -29.06 20.34
C ASP A 145 1.13 -28.95 21.57
N ASP A 146 1.63 -27.74 21.81
CA ASP A 146 2.46 -27.42 22.97
C ASP A 146 1.59 -26.99 24.18
N ASP A 147 2.24 -26.60 25.28
CA ASP A 147 1.53 -26.29 26.52
C ASP A 147 1.30 -24.77 26.71
N ASP A 148 1.85 -23.90 25.87
CA ASP A 148 1.81 -22.43 25.95
C ASP A 148 0.38 -21.90 25.89
N ILE A 149 0.22 -20.63 26.26
CA ILE A 149 -1.08 -19.96 26.08
C ILE A 149 -0.80 -18.53 25.66
N GLU A 150 -0.87 -18.28 24.36
CA GLU A 150 -0.44 -17.01 23.76
C GLU A 150 -1.60 -16.08 23.44
N CYS A 151 -2.79 -16.66 23.24
CA CYS A 151 -3.99 -15.89 22.90
C CYS A 151 -4.47 -14.93 24.00
N VAL A 152 -3.79 -14.86 25.15
CA VAL A 152 -4.09 -13.97 26.26
C VAL A 152 -2.84 -13.61 27.07
N ASP A 153 -2.66 -12.33 27.37
CA ASP A 153 -1.58 -11.81 28.21
C ASP A 153 -2.06 -11.34 29.58
N PHE A 154 -1.16 -11.37 30.57
CA PHE A 154 -1.34 -10.65 31.83
C PHE A 154 -1.08 -9.14 31.67
N VAL A 155 -1.99 -8.32 32.19
CA VAL A 155 -1.72 -6.87 32.33
C VAL A 155 -1.06 -6.60 33.68
N TYR A 156 0.24 -6.32 33.64
CA TYR A 156 1.07 -6.00 34.80
C TYR A 156 0.87 -4.55 35.32
N PRO A 157 1.15 -4.28 36.61
CA PRO A 157 1.68 -5.20 37.62
C PRO A 157 0.61 -6.04 38.31
N ILE A 158 1.00 -7.22 38.82
CA ILE A 158 0.16 -8.14 39.59
C ILE A 158 0.78 -8.39 40.97
N THR A 159 -0.01 -8.27 42.04
CA THR A 159 0.45 -8.59 43.39
C THR A 159 0.17 -10.05 43.74
N LEU A 160 1.21 -10.79 44.13
CA LEU A 160 1.14 -12.16 44.65
C LEU A 160 1.47 -12.20 46.15
N PHE A 161 0.80 -13.07 46.88
CA PHE A 161 1.04 -13.34 48.30
C PHE A 161 1.41 -14.80 48.50
N THR A 162 2.43 -15.09 49.32
CA THR A 162 2.77 -16.46 49.75
C THR A 162 2.24 -16.73 51.16
N PHE A 163 2.02 -17.99 51.53
CA PHE A 163 1.50 -18.38 52.84
C PHE A 163 2.31 -19.47 53.53
N ASP A 164 2.37 -19.43 54.86
CA ASP A 164 2.89 -20.54 55.67
C ASP A 164 1.86 -21.67 55.88
N VAL A 165 2.31 -22.77 56.46
CA VAL A 165 1.46 -23.93 56.84
C VAL A 165 0.33 -23.62 57.84
N GLN A 166 0.25 -22.39 58.36
CA GLN A 166 -0.82 -21.90 59.23
C GLN A 166 -1.71 -20.87 58.52
N ASN A 167 -1.58 -20.73 57.20
CA ASN A 167 -2.27 -19.76 56.32
C ASN A 167 -2.02 -18.30 56.73
N GLN A 168 -0.81 -17.98 57.19
CA GLN A 168 -0.37 -16.60 57.40
C GLN A 168 0.44 -16.14 56.20
N VAL A 169 0.18 -14.92 55.73
CA VAL A 169 0.94 -14.31 54.64
C VAL A 169 2.42 -14.22 55.05
N THR A 170 3.29 -14.81 54.25
CA THR A 170 4.74 -14.84 54.45
C THR A 170 5.49 -13.81 53.62
N GLY A 171 4.87 -13.30 52.55
CA GLY A 171 5.41 -12.23 51.73
C GLY A 171 4.39 -11.68 50.74
N ASP A 172 4.63 -10.45 50.29
CA ASP A 172 3.96 -9.75 49.20
C ASP A 172 4.97 -9.46 48.08
N PHE A 173 4.60 -9.77 46.84
CA PHE A 173 5.46 -9.67 45.66
C PHE A 173 4.69 -8.94 44.56
N GLU A 174 5.26 -7.84 44.05
CA GLU A 174 4.73 -7.12 42.89
C GLU A 174 5.46 -7.65 41.64
N ILE A 175 4.72 -8.34 40.77
CA ILE A 175 5.20 -8.93 39.52
C ILE A 175 5.04 -7.90 38.41
N GLY A 176 6.11 -7.60 37.68
CA GLY A 176 6.13 -6.55 36.66
C GLY A 176 6.14 -7.04 35.20
N SER A 177 6.41 -8.32 34.97
CA SER A 177 6.49 -8.95 33.64
C SER A 177 6.35 -10.47 33.72
N ASP A 178 6.21 -11.13 32.58
CA ASP A 178 6.15 -12.60 32.49
C ASP A 178 7.43 -13.27 33.01
N MET A 179 8.60 -12.70 32.70
CA MET A 179 9.87 -13.14 33.31
C MET A 179 9.84 -13.10 34.86
N ASP A 180 9.26 -12.05 35.46
CA ASP A 180 9.12 -11.99 36.93
C ASP A 180 8.14 -13.05 37.43
N MET A 181 7.08 -13.34 36.67
CA MET A 181 6.09 -14.37 36.98
C MET A 181 6.73 -15.76 36.94
N ARG A 182 7.37 -16.14 35.82
CA ARG A 182 8.06 -17.44 35.65
C ARG A 182 9.09 -17.67 36.74
N ARG A 183 9.91 -16.67 37.02
CA ARG A 183 10.91 -16.75 38.10
C ARG A 183 10.27 -16.89 39.48
N PHE A 184 9.15 -16.22 39.75
CA PHE A 184 8.45 -16.37 41.01
C PHE A 184 7.96 -17.80 41.20
N PHE A 185 7.38 -18.43 40.17
CA PHE A 185 6.89 -19.80 40.23
C PHE A 185 8.02 -20.85 40.31
N ASP A 186 9.15 -20.65 39.62
CA ASP A 186 10.32 -21.54 39.71
C ASP A 186 10.95 -21.59 41.12
N GLU A 187 10.83 -20.51 41.90
CA GLU A 187 11.34 -20.44 43.28
C GLU A 187 10.42 -21.16 44.32
N LEU A 188 9.23 -21.66 43.93
CA LEU A 188 8.25 -22.30 44.83
C LEU A 188 8.48 -23.82 45.02
N GLU A 189 8.18 -24.33 46.22
CA GLU A 189 8.09 -25.77 46.47
C GLU A 189 6.66 -26.29 46.16
N ASP A 190 6.51 -27.58 45.81
CA ASP A 190 5.22 -28.20 45.40
C ASP A 190 4.04 -27.97 46.37
N ASP A 191 4.32 -27.80 47.67
CA ASP A 191 3.33 -27.59 48.73
C ASP A 191 3.14 -26.13 49.14
N ASP A 192 3.81 -25.20 48.47
CA ASP A 192 3.61 -23.77 48.68
C ASP A 192 2.22 -23.32 48.20
N LEU A 193 1.66 -22.37 48.94
CA LEU A 193 0.38 -21.76 48.66
C LEU A 193 0.59 -20.29 48.31
N ILE A 194 0.00 -19.88 47.20
CA ILE A 194 0.02 -18.51 46.71
C ILE A 194 -1.40 -17.95 46.61
N SER A 195 -1.56 -16.64 46.58
CA SER A 195 -2.82 -15.97 46.29
C SER A 195 -2.55 -14.70 45.48
N ILE A 196 -3.48 -14.35 44.61
CA ILE A 196 -3.41 -13.19 43.74
C ILE A 196 -4.29 -12.08 44.32
N GLU A 197 -3.80 -10.85 44.30
CA GLU A 197 -4.63 -9.67 44.60
C GLU A 197 -5.61 -9.40 43.45
N PHE A 198 -6.84 -9.89 43.58
CA PHE A 198 -7.90 -9.58 42.61
C PHE A 198 -8.53 -8.20 42.85
N PRO A 199 -9.07 -7.57 41.79
CA PRO A 199 -9.14 -8.05 40.41
C PRO A 199 -7.83 -7.87 39.63
N ILE A 200 -7.58 -8.76 38.68
CA ILE A 200 -6.52 -8.59 37.66
C ILE A 200 -7.13 -8.46 36.27
N THR A 201 -6.38 -7.88 35.34
CA THR A 201 -6.79 -7.70 33.95
C THR A 201 -5.96 -8.60 33.05
N LEU A 202 -6.63 -9.24 32.11
CA LEU A 202 -6.05 -10.00 31.02
C LEU A 202 -6.31 -9.24 29.71
N LYS A 203 -5.36 -9.27 28.78
CA LYS A 203 -5.51 -8.69 27.43
C LYS A 203 -5.52 -9.85 26.45
N LYS A 204 -6.54 -9.94 25.60
CA LYS A 204 -6.65 -10.98 24.57
C LYS A 204 -5.83 -10.62 23.31
N TYR A 205 -5.60 -11.60 22.44
CA TYR A 205 -4.99 -11.44 21.12
C TYR A 205 -5.64 -10.30 20.30
N ASP A 206 -6.97 -10.18 20.33
CA ASP A 206 -7.73 -9.11 19.65
C ASP A 206 -7.59 -7.69 20.29
N GLY A 207 -6.73 -7.55 21.29
CA GLY A 207 -6.50 -6.33 22.04
C GLY A 207 -7.57 -5.98 23.07
N THR A 208 -8.62 -6.80 23.23
CA THR A 208 -9.67 -6.55 24.23
C THR A 208 -9.23 -6.94 25.63
N GLU A 209 -9.67 -6.17 26.64
CA GLU A 209 -9.33 -6.42 28.04
C GLU A 209 -10.48 -7.12 28.79
N VAL A 210 -10.14 -8.14 29.58
CA VAL A 210 -11.05 -8.87 30.47
C VAL A 210 -10.57 -8.76 31.91
N THR A 211 -11.43 -8.29 32.81
CA THR A 211 -11.12 -8.26 34.25
C THR A 211 -11.66 -9.50 34.94
N VAL A 212 -10.80 -10.27 35.61
CA VAL A 212 -11.15 -11.45 36.40
C VAL A 212 -11.13 -11.15 37.90
N GLN A 213 -12.06 -11.73 38.66
CA GLN A 213 -12.29 -11.38 40.07
C GLN A 213 -11.85 -12.45 41.08
N ASN A 214 -11.49 -13.64 40.63
CA ASN A 214 -11.11 -14.79 41.47
C ASN A 214 -10.39 -15.86 40.65
N ASN A 215 -9.83 -16.87 41.34
CA ASN A 215 -9.06 -17.95 40.70
C ASN A 215 -9.90 -18.79 39.73
N ALA A 216 -11.19 -18.98 40.00
CA ALA A 216 -12.07 -19.76 39.13
C ALA A 216 -12.35 -19.03 37.80
N GLU A 217 -12.54 -17.71 37.85
CA GLU A 217 -12.66 -16.87 36.66
C GLU A 217 -11.36 -16.79 35.88
N LEU A 218 -10.22 -16.67 36.57
CA LEU A 218 -8.90 -16.71 35.93
C LEU A 218 -8.66 -18.02 35.19
N ALA A 219 -8.80 -19.17 35.88
CA ALA A 219 -8.59 -20.47 35.24
C ALA A 219 -9.53 -20.72 34.05
N ALA A 220 -10.78 -20.27 34.15
CA ALA A 220 -11.72 -20.37 33.04
C ALA A 220 -11.36 -19.45 31.86
N ALA A 221 -10.84 -18.25 32.14
CA ALA A 221 -10.41 -17.32 31.10
C ALA A 221 -9.20 -17.86 30.33
N LEU A 222 -8.19 -18.39 31.04
CA LEU A 222 -6.98 -18.96 30.43
C LEU A 222 -7.29 -20.24 29.64
N GLU A 223 -8.05 -21.19 30.20
CA GLU A 223 -8.43 -22.42 29.46
C GLU A 223 -9.30 -22.15 28.24
N MET A 224 -10.09 -21.08 28.27
CA MET A 224 -10.85 -20.69 27.09
C MET A 224 -9.96 -20.06 26.02
N ALA A 225 -8.85 -19.42 26.40
CA ALA A 225 -8.00 -18.66 25.50
C ALA A 225 -7.14 -19.55 24.58
N LYS A 226 -6.65 -20.70 25.07
CA LYS A 226 -5.82 -21.71 24.37
C LYS A 226 -6.13 -22.09 22.92
N ASN A 227 -7.31 -21.74 22.41
CA ASN A 227 -7.76 -22.12 21.07
C ASN A 227 -8.56 -20.96 20.45
N GLN A 228 -8.24 -19.71 20.81
CA GLN A 228 -8.94 -18.51 20.33
C GLN A 228 -8.19 -17.79 19.21
N CYS A 229 -6.91 -18.07 19.02
CA CYS A 229 -6.03 -17.53 17.99
C CYS A 229 -5.17 -18.67 17.42
N ASP A 230 -4.46 -18.39 16.33
CA ASP A 230 -3.29 -19.17 15.93
C ASP A 230 -2.14 -18.78 16.87
N GLU A 231 -1.41 -19.78 17.38
CA GLU A 231 -0.30 -19.58 18.34
C GLU A 231 1.07 -19.61 17.61
N ASP A 232 1.11 -19.53 16.27
CA ASP A 232 2.37 -19.50 15.46
C ASP A 232 3.38 -20.60 15.89
N ASP A 233 2.79 -21.74 16.26
CA ASP A 233 3.52 -22.88 16.80
C ASP A 233 4.07 -23.78 15.68
N ASP A 234 3.78 -23.51 14.41
CA ASP A 234 4.40 -24.18 13.27
C ASP A 234 5.62 -23.42 12.74
N ASP A 235 6.60 -24.21 12.30
CA ASP A 235 7.81 -23.74 11.61
C ASP A 235 7.51 -23.30 10.16
N ASP A 236 6.34 -22.69 9.89
CA ASP A 236 6.00 -22.10 8.60
C ASP A 236 6.06 -20.57 8.65
N TYR A 237 7.30 -20.07 8.52
CA TYR A 237 7.68 -18.64 8.52
C TYR A 237 7.06 -17.77 7.41
N ASN A 238 6.16 -18.32 6.60
CA ASN A 238 5.37 -17.53 5.66
C ASN A 238 4.27 -16.82 6.45
N ASP A 239 3.96 -15.58 6.10
CA ASP A 239 2.98 -14.73 6.77
C ASP A 239 1.50 -15.21 6.74
N ASP A 240 1.22 -16.51 6.86
CA ASP A 240 -0.13 -17.07 6.79
C ASP A 240 -0.94 -17.10 8.10
N ASP A 241 -0.43 -16.47 9.16
CA ASP A 241 -1.08 -16.29 10.47
C ASP A 241 -2.18 -15.21 10.53
N PHE A 242 -2.66 -14.76 9.37
CA PHE A 242 -3.76 -13.82 9.31
C PHE A 242 -5.11 -14.49 9.57
N SER A 243 -6.05 -13.71 10.08
CA SER A 243 -7.43 -14.14 10.28
C SER A 243 -8.27 -14.10 8.99
N GLU A 244 -9.40 -14.83 8.99
CA GLU A 244 -10.44 -14.72 7.95
C GLU A 244 -10.84 -13.26 7.68
N SER A 245 -10.92 -12.44 8.74
CA SER A 245 -11.27 -11.03 8.64
C SER A 245 -10.20 -10.18 7.96
N GLU A 246 -8.92 -10.46 8.19
CA GLU A 246 -7.81 -9.73 7.56
C GLU A 246 -7.75 -10.02 6.06
N LEU A 247 -7.93 -11.29 5.68
CA LEU A 247 -8.05 -11.67 4.27
C LEU A 247 -9.28 -11.02 3.60
N ASP A 248 -10.43 -10.99 4.27
CA ASP A 248 -11.62 -10.32 3.74
C ASP A 248 -11.38 -8.82 3.47
N GLU A 249 -10.77 -8.11 4.43
CA GLU A 249 -10.41 -6.70 4.28
C GLU A 249 -9.40 -6.51 3.14
N TYR A 250 -8.41 -7.40 3.02
CA TYR A 250 -7.41 -7.40 1.97
C TYR A 250 -8.02 -7.53 0.57
N LEU A 251 -8.87 -8.54 0.36
CA LEU A 251 -9.49 -8.85 -0.92
C LEU A 251 -10.40 -7.71 -1.40
N MET A 252 -11.07 -7.04 -0.46
CA MET A 252 -12.00 -5.94 -0.74
C MET A 252 -11.32 -4.57 -0.83
N ALA A 253 -10.06 -4.44 -0.44
CA ALA A 253 -9.36 -3.16 -0.43
C ALA A 253 -9.20 -2.59 -1.85
N CYS A 254 -8.72 -3.41 -2.80
CA CYS A 254 -8.41 -2.99 -4.18
C CYS A 254 -8.59 -4.18 -5.15
N PRO A 255 -8.73 -3.92 -6.46
CA PRO A 255 -8.67 -5.00 -7.45
C PRO A 255 -7.36 -5.79 -7.37
N LEU A 256 -7.46 -7.11 -7.51
CA LEU A 256 -6.33 -8.02 -7.53
C LEU A 256 -6.02 -8.46 -8.97
N GLN A 257 -4.78 -8.26 -9.41
CA GLN A 257 -4.29 -8.68 -10.71
C GLN A 257 -3.72 -10.09 -10.65
N VAL A 258 -4.12 -10.93 -11.59
CA VAL A 258 -3.52 -12.25 -11.80
C VAL A 258 -2.07 -12.11 -12.27
N ARG A 259 -1.15 -12.73 -11.55
CA ARG A 259 0.29 -12.79 -11.85
C ARG A 259 0.75 -14.18 -12.23
N GLU A 260 0.19 -15.22 -11.62
CA GLU A 260 0.49 -16.60 -11.94
C GLU A 260 -0.77 -17.46 -11.85
N VAL A 261 -0.91 -18.42 -12.77
CA VAL A 261 -1.97 -19.44 -12.73
C VAL A 261 -1.43 -20.78 -13.20
N ILE A 262 -1.09 -21.65 -12.27
CA ILE A 262 -0.75 -23.04 -12.53
C ILE A 262 -1.94 -23.91 -12.12
N ARG A 263 -2.53 -24.62 -13.09
CA ARG A 263 -3.68 -25.50 -12.85
C ARG A 263 -3.45 -26.88 -13.45
N ASN A 264 -3.52 -27.92 -12.62
CA ASN A 264 -3.32 -29.32 -12.99
C ASN A 264 -2.01 -29.56 -13.76
N GLU A 265 -0.88 -29.09 -13.22
CA GLU A 265 0.46 -29.15 -13.85
C GLU A 265 0.57 -28.39 -15.19
N VAL A 266 -0.36 -27.47 -15.48
CA VAL A 266 -0.32 -26.62 -16.67
C VAL A 266 -0.22 -25.16 -16.26
N ASP A 267 0.84 -24.50 -16.72
CA ASP A 267 0.99 -23.06 -16.62
C ASP A 267 0.07 -22.37 -17.65
N ASN A 268 -0.96 -21.69 -17.14
CA ASN A 268 -1.90 -20.87 -17.91
C ASN A 268 -1.65 -19.38 -17.71
N THR A 269 -0.52 -19.00 -17.12
CA THR A 269 -0.22 -17.62 -16.72
C THR A 269 -0.34 -16.65 -17.89
N GLU A 270 0.26 -16.95 -19.05
CA GLU A 270 0.19 -16.07 -20.23
C GLU A 270 -1.24 -15.75 -20.69
N GLN A 271 -2.21 -16.64 -20.43
CA GLN A 271 -3.61 -16.43 -20.82
C GLN A 271 -4.32 -15.44 -19.91
N TYR A 272 -3.95 -15.41 -18.63
CA TYR A 272 -4.67 -14.72 -17.57
C TYR A 272 -3.88 -13.62 -16.90
N ILE A 273 -2.59 -13.50 -17.19
CA ILE A 273 -1.77 -12.39 -16.75
C ILE A 273 -2.47 -11.08 -17.11
N GLU A 274 -2.46 -10.12 -16.18
CA GLU A 274 -3.13 -8.81 -16.34
C GLU A 274 -4.66 -8.83 -16.20
N ARG A 275 -5.30 -9.98 -15.95
CA ARG A 275 -6.72 -10.02 -15.57
C ARG A 275 -6.87 -9.51 -14.15
N LEU A 276 -7.85 -8.64 -13.94
CA LEU A 276 -8.28 -8.15 -12.64
C LEU A 276 -9.44 -8.97 -12.08
N MET A 277 -9.41 -9.16 -10.76
CA MET A 277 -10.51 -9.62 -9.92
C MET A 277 -10.92 -8.49 -8.98
N THR A 278 -12.23 -8.25 -8.86
CA THR A 278 -12.79 -7.28 -7.92
C THR A 278 -13.75 -7.98 -6.98
N PHE A 279 -13.45 -7.94 -5.68
CA PHE A 279 -14.20 -8.61 -4.62
C PHE A 279 -15.16 -7.61 -3.97
N ASN A 280 -16.38 -8.05 -3.66
CA ASN A 280 -17.40 -7.23 -3.03
C ASN A 280 -17.90 -7.86 -1.72
N GLU A 281 -18.34 -7.00 -0.81
CA GLU A 281 -18.88 -7.34 0.53
C GLU A 281 -20.06 -8.33 0.50
N ASP A 282 -20.79 -8.42 -0.62
CA ASP A 282 -21.91 -9.37 -0.76
C ASP A 282 -21.49 -10.80 -1.17
N GLY A 283 -20.18 -11.07 -1.20
CA GLY A 283 -19.59 -12.36 -1.59
C GLY A 283 -19.51 -12.55 -3.10
N THR A 284 -19.67 -11.48 -3.91
CA THR A 284 -19.49 -11.54 -5.36
C THR A 284 -18.09 -11.14 -5.78
N VAL A 285 -17.54 -11.82 -6.77
CA VAL A 285 -16.24 -11.48 -7.39
C VAL A 285 -16.42 -11.33 -8.90
N TYR A 286 -15.91 -10.23 -9.46
CA TYR A 286 -15.92 -9.97 -10.89
C TYR A 286 -14.53 -10.22 -11.48
N PHE A 287 -14.47 -11.10 -12.46
CA PHE A 287 -13.27 -11.38 -13.24
C PHE A 287 -13.35 -10.66 -14.58
N SER A 288 -12.41 -9.75 -14.82
CA SER A 288 -12.35 -8.96 -16.05
C SER A 288 -12.09 -9.83 -17.29
N THR A 289 -12.76 -9.53 -18.41
CA THR A 289 -12.49 -10.18 -19.69
C THR A 289 -11.89 -9.20 -20.71
N PHE A 290 -11.53 -9.71 -21.90
CA PHE A 290 -11.07 -8.87 -23.00
C PHE A 290 -12.21 -8.08 -23.68
N THR A 291 -13.45 -8.28 -23.22
CA THR A 291 -14.67 -7.63 -23.70
C THR A 291 -15.34 -6.90 -22.54
N ALA A 292 -16.28 -5.98 -22.81
CA ALA A 292 -17.04 -5.27 -21.76
C ALA A 292 -17.93 -6.17 -20.87
N ASP A 293 -17.97 -7.49 -21.13
CA ASP A 293 -18.63 -8.47 -20.28
C ASP A 293 -17.67 -8.93 -19.17
N GLU A 294 -18.09 -8.89 -17.90
CA GLU A 294 -17.36 -9.47 -16.78
C GLU A 294 -17.87 -10.89 -16.50
N ILE A 295 -16.98 -11.78 -16.04
CA ILE A 295 -17.38 -13.09 -15.51
C ILE A 295 -17.62 -12.90 -14.02
N MET A 296 -18.87 -13.01 -13.62
CA MET A 296 -19.26 -12.98 -12.21
C MET A 296 -19.11 -14.37 -11.58
N GLY A 297 -18.49 -14.42 -10.41
CA GLY A 297 -18.40 -15.58 -9.54
C GLY A 297 -18.81 -15.21 -8.12
N THR A 298 -18.64 -16.15 -7.20
CA THR A 298 -18.75 -15.92 -5.76
C THR A 298 -17.46 -16.26 -5.07
N TRP A 299 -17.18 -15.56 -3.97
CA TRP A 299 -16.05 -15.83 -3.12
C TRP A 299 -16.51 -16.00 -1.66
N SER A 300 -15.73 -16.75 -0.89
CA SER A 300 -15.86 -16.86 0.56
C SER A 300 -14.55 -17.33 1.17
N THR A 301 -14.29 -16.91 2.39
CA THR A 301 -13.16 -17.33 3.20
C THR A 301 -13.62 -18.31 4.29
N SER A 302 -12.68 -19.11 4.82
CA SER A 302 -12.95 -20.02 5.94
C SER A 302 -11.66 -20.48 6.60
N MET A 303 -11.70 -20.76 7.91
CA MET A 303 -10.58 -21.43 8.61
C MET A 303 -10.56 -22.95 8.40
N SER A 304 -9.35 -23.51 8.29
CA SER A 304 -9.07 -24.94 8.31
C SER A 304 -8.04 -25.28 9.40
N ASP A 305 -7.69 -26.56 9.56
CA ASP A 305 -6.62 -26.98 10.47
C ASP A 305 -5.21 -26.58 9.94
N ASN A 306 -5.13 -26.07 8.71
CA ASN A 306 -3.87 -25.68 8.04
C ASN A 306 -4.03 -24.25 7.47
N GLY A 307 -4.46 -23.29 8.28
CA GLY A 307 -4.60 -21.88 7.88
C GLY A 307 -5.90 -21.50 7.14
N VAL A 308 -5.94 -20.24 6.69
CA VAL A 308 -7.09 -19.61 6.02
C VAL A 308 -7.25 -20.10 4.59
N MET A 309 -8.49 -20.42 4.22
CA MET A 309 -8.85 -20.87 2.88
C MET A 309 -9.61 -19.78 2.12
N LEU A 310 -9.29 -19.58 0.84
CA LEU A 310 -10.06 -18.80 -0.11
C LEU A 310 -10.79 -19.72 -1.10
N SER A 311 -12.12 -19.62 -1.11
CA SER A 311 -12.99 -20.29 -2.07
C SER A 311 -13.44 -19.31 -3.14
N LEU A 312 -13.22 -19.67 -4.41
CA LEU A 312 -13.68 -18.97 -5.59
C LEU A 312 -14.53 -19.92 -6.44
N ASP A 313 -15.72 -19.50 -6.85
CA ASP A 313 -16.60 -20.27 -7.73
C ASP A 313 -17.12 -19.44 -8.90
N PHE A 314 -16.68 -19.80 -10.10
CA PHE A 314 -17.13 -19.19 -11.35
C PHE A 314 -17.88 -20.19 -12.24
N GLU A 315 -19.03 -19.77 -12.78
CA GLU A 315 -19.80 -20.63 -13.68
C GLU A 315 -19.09 -20.78 -15.04
N ASN A 316 -18.75 -22.02 -15.41
CA ASN A 316 -18.06 -22.35 -16.67
C ASN A 316 -16.64 -21.77 -16.81
N PHE A 317 -15.97 -21.42 -15.70
CA PHE A 317 -14.62 -20.88 -15.71
C PHE A 317 -13.71 -21.61 -14.69
N PRO A 318 -13.36 -22.88 -14.96
CA PRO A 318 -12.79 -23.80 -13.97
C PRO A 318 -11.35 -23.48 -13.54
N ASP A 319 -10.64 -22.64 -14.28
CA ASP A 319 -9.24 -22.32 -13.99
C ASP A 319 -9.13 -21.50 -12.70
N PHE A 320 -10.16 -20.70 -12.38
CA PHE A 320 -10.27 -19.93 -11.15
C PHE A 320 -11.34 -20.43 -10.18
N THR A 321 -12.12 -21.46 -10.55
CA THR A 321 -12.93 -22.19 -9.57
C THR A 321 -12.00 -23.04 -8.71
N ILE A 322 -11.71 -22.57 -7.49
CA ILE A 322 -10.72 -23.16 -6.59
C ILE A 322 -11.16 -22.98 -5.13
N ASP A 323 -10.63 -23.84 -4.28
CA ASP A 323 -10.78 -23.78 -2.83
C ASP A 323 -9.38 -24.09 -2.30
N ALA A 324 -8.64 -23.05 -1.94
CA ALA A 324 -7.18 -23.09 -1.79
C ALA A 324 -6.76 -22.48 -0.45
N ARG A 325 -5.67 -23.01 0.13
CA ARG A 325 -4.97 -22.36 1.25
C ARG A 325 -4.39 -21.06 0.72
N VAL A 326 -4.62 -19.97 1.42
CA VAL A 326 -3.82 -18.76 1.24
C VAL A 326 -2.58 -18.99 2.08
N TYR A 327 -1.46 -19.24 1.42
CA TYR A 327 -0.21 -19.59 2.10
C TYR A 327 0.75 -18.42 2.18
N GLU A 328 0.34 -17.25 1.68
CA GLU A 328 1.12 -16.02 1.77
C GLU A 328 0.19 -14.83 1.51
N LEU A 329 0.26 -13.79 2.34
CA LEU A 329 -0.56 -12.59 2.31
C LEU A 329 0.24 -11.30 2.58
N ASP A 330 1.24 -11.08 1.75
CA ASP A 330 1.98 -9.83 1.72
C ASP A 330 1.11 -8.59 1.45
N ASP A 331 1.60 -7.42 1.90
CA ASP A 331 1.00 -6.10 1.68
C ASP A 331 0.44 -5.88 0.25
N ASP A 332 1.14 -6.35 -0.78
CA ASP A 332 0.78 -6.19 -2.19
C ASP A 332 0.51 -7.48 -2.96
N LYS A 333 0.73 -8.66 -2.38
CA LYS A 333 0.69 -9.96 -3.05
C LYS A 333 -0.06 -10.99 -2.21
N ILE A 334 -0.75 -11.90 -2.88
CA ILE A 334 -1.43 -13.03 -2.24
C ILE A 334 -1.15 -14.28 -3.05
N LYS A 335 -0.70 -15.35 -2.38
CA LYS A 335 -0.42 -16.64 -3.02
C LYS A 335 -1.40 -17.70 -2.53
N LEU A 336 -2.02 -18.40 -3.48
CA LEU A 336 -3.00 -19.46 -3.27
C LEU A 336 -2.40 -20.79 -3.66
N TYR A 337 -2.51 -21.79 -2.79
CA TYR A 337 -2.06 -23.15 -3.06
C TYR A 337 -3.17 -24.18 -2.85
N LYS A 338 -3.21 -25.15 -3.75
CA LYS A 338 -4.03 -26.36 -3.64
C LYS A 338 -3.25 -27.55 -4.17
N ASP A 339 -3.52 -28.74 -3.61
CA ASP A 339 -3.03 -30.07 -4.02
C ASP A 339 -2.54 -30.18 -5.48
N ASP A 340 -1.58 -31.07 -5.73
CA ASP A 340 -1.05 -31.35 -7.08
C ASP A 340 -0.45 -30.10 -7.78
N GLY A 341 0.15 -29.19 -6.99
CA GLY A 341 0.88 -28.02 -7.49
C GLY A 341 -0.01 -26.95 -8.12
N ASN A 342 -1.29 -26.88 -7.75
CA ASN A 342 -2.15 -25.81 -8.22
C ASN A 342 -1.81 -24.51 -7.47
N LYS A 343 -1.31 -23.51 -8.21
CA LYS A 343 -0.90 -22.21 -7.66
C LYS A 343 -1.65 -21.09 -8.37
N ILE A 344 -2.05 -20.06 -7.62
CA ILE A 344 -2.52 -18.80 -8.18
C ILE A 344 -1.86 -17.69 -7.37
N VAL A 345 -1.14 -16.79 -8.04
CA VAL A 345 -0.57 -15.59 -7.41
C VAL A 345 -1.33 -14.38 -7.93
N LEU A 346 -1.82 -13.56 -7.01
CA LEU A 346 -2.46 -12.28 -7.32
C LEU A 346 -1.67 -11.13 -6.68
N LYS A 347 -1.77 -9.94 -7.27
CA LYS A 347 -1.12 -8.72 -6.78
C LYS A 347 -2.13 -7.58 -6.68
N LYS A 348 -2.17 -6.84 -5.57
CA LYS A 348 -2.99 -5.63 -5.41
C LYS A 348 -2.65 -4.57 -6.46
N ARG A 349 -3.69 -3.90 -6.94
CA ARG A 349 -3.62 -2.80 -7.92
C ARG A 349 -4.43 -1.59 -7.45
N CYS A 350 -4.06 -1.05 -6.30
CA CYS A 350 -4.64 0.20 -5.77
C CYS A 350 -4.25 1.43 -6.61
N ASP A 351 -3.18 1.34 -7.41
CA ASP A 351 -2.76 2.35 -8.39
C ASP A 351 -3.79 2.58 -9.52
N LEU A 352 -4.74 1.65 -9.69
CA LEU A 352 -5.82 1.78 -10.66
C LEU A 352 -6.98 2.65 -10.18
N GLU A 353 -7.00 3.07 -8.91
CA GLU A 353 -8.09 3.91 -8.37
C GLU A 353 -8.17 5.29 -9.04
N ASP A 354 -7.05 5.82 -9.54
CA ASP A 354 -6.99 7.12 -10.24
C ASP A 354 -7.18 6.99 -11.77
N SER A 355 -6.94 5.81 -12.35
CA SER A 355 -7.22 5.52 -13.76
C SER A 355 -8.61 4.88 -13.88
N ALA A 356 -9.67 5.67 -13.70
CA ALA A 356 -11.05 5.21 -13.77
C ALA A 356 -11.29 4.20 -14.91
N ASN A 357 -11.41 2.90 -14.59
CA ASN A 357 -11.84 1.79 -15.47
C ASN A 357 -11.82 2.11 -16.98
N ILE A 358 -10.63 2.39 -17.53
CA ILE A 358 -10.52 2.77 -18.94
C ILE A 358 -10.68 1.49 -19.77
N ASP A 359 -11.90 1.28 -20.27
CA ASP A 359 -12.20 0.19 -21.20
C ASP A 359 -11.37 0.39 -22.48
N ARG A 360 -10.48 -0.57 -22.76
CA ARG A 360 -9.59 -0.58 -23.92
C ARG A 360 -10.34 -0.49 -25.24
N GLU A 361 -11.46 -1.20 -25.38
CA GLU A 361 -12.26 -1.16 -26.61
C GLU A 361 -12.96 0.20 -26.77
N ALA A 362 -13.46 0.77 -25.67
CA ALA A 362 -14.04 2.11 -25.65
C ALA A 362 -12.99 3.17 -26.03
N PHE A 363 -11.78 3.11 -25.48
CA PHE A 363 -10.68 3.99 -25.85
C PHE A 363 -10.33 3.86 -27.33
N ILE A 364 -10.16 2.63 -27.84
CA ILE A 364 -9.86 2.39 -29.26
C ILE A 364 -10.99 2.92 -30.17
N ALA A 365 -12.25 2.75 -29.77
CA ALA A 365 -13.38 3.27 -30.53
C ALA A 365 -13.39 4.80 -30.55
N LEU A 366 -13.15 5.41 -29.39
CA LEU A 366 -13.09 6.86 -29.19
C LEU A 366 -11.98 7.50 -30.03
N ILE A 367 -10.74 7.00 -29.95
CA ILE A 367 -9.60 7.62 -30.64
C ILE A 367 -9.72 7.53 -32.17
N LYS A 368 -10.45 6.52 -32.68
CA LYS A 368 -10.69 6.31 -34.11
C LYS A 368 -11.85 7.11 -34.68
N GLU A 369 -12.68 7.71 -33.83
CA GLU A 369 -13.92 8.36 -34.29
C GLU A 369 -13.64 9.64 -35.07
N CYS A 370 -12.69 10.44 -34.59
CA CYS A 370 -12.40 11.78 -35.10
C CYS A 370 -10.89 12.09 -35.06
N GLU A 371 -10.53 13.31 -35.44
CA GLU A 371 -9.16 13.83 -35.34
C GLU A 371 -8.89 14.32 -33.91
N TRP A 372 -7.64 14.25 -33.48
CA TRP A 372 -7.19 14.67 -32.15
C TRP A 372 -6.15 15.77 -32.30
N VAL A 373 -6.52 16.99 -31.94
CA VAL A 373 -5.62 18.15 -32.03
C VAL A 373 -4.78 18.25 -30.77
N ILE A 374 -3.48 18.42 -30.94
CA ILE A 374 -2.53 18.68 -29.86
C ILE A 374 -2.85 20.04 -29.24
N LYS A 375 -3.26 20.00 -27.96
CA LYS A 375 -3.32 21.18 -27.11
C LYS A 375 -1.95 21.46 -26.52
N GLU A 376 -1.26 20.42 -26.07
CA GLU A 376 -0.02 20.55 -25.31
C GLU A 376 0.78 19.25 -25.45
N VAL A 377 2.11 19.38 -25.56
CA VAL A 377 3.07 18.26 -25.46
C VAL A 377 4.29 18.78 -24.71
N GLU A 378 4.62 18.14 -23.61
CA GLU A 378 5.79 18.41 -22.80
C GLU A 378 6.69 17.17 -22.75
N ASN A 379 7.99 17.35 -22.92
CA ASN A 379 8.98 16.29 -22.77
C ASN A 379 10.06 16.73 -21.79
N GLN A 380 10.21 16.02 -20.67
CA GLN A 380 11.23 16.32 -19.65
C GLN A 380 11.10 17.73 -19.07
N GLY A 381 9.87 18.21 -18.88
CA GLY A 381 9.64 19.54 -18.34
C GLY A 381 9.73 20.68 -19.38
N GLU A 382 9.89 20.36 -20.68
CA GLU A 382 10.00 21.34 -21.76
C GLU A 382 8.88 21.15 -22.79
N GLU A 383 8.07 22.20 -22.99
CA GLU A 383 7.00 22.20 -23.97
C GLU A 383 7.54 22.20 -25.42
N ILE A 384 6.85 21.46 -26.30
CA ILE A 384 7.10 21.41 -27.74
C ILE A 384 6.06 22.26 -28.48
N GLU A 385 6.09 23.57 -28.24
CA GLU A 385 5.14 24.55 -28.80
C GLU A 385 4.96 24.44 -30.34
N ARG A 386 6.01 24.05 -31.08
CA ARG A 386 5.93 23.88 -32.55
C ARG A 386 4.91 22.81 -33.00
N LEU A 387 4.47 21.93 -32.10
CA LEU A 387 3.43 20.92 -32.38
C LEU A 387 2.03 21.40 -32.02
N LEU A 388 1.89 22.57 -31.37
CA LEU A 388 0.61 23.13 -30.98
C LEU A 388 -0.35 23.19 -32.18
N GLY A 389 -1.54 22.61 -32.03
CA GLY A 389 -2.55 22.56 -33.09
C GLY A 389 -2.30 21.51 -34.18
N TYR A 390 -1.22 20.73 -34.15
CA TYR A 390 -1.08 19.59 -35.06
C TYR A 390 -2.14 18.53 -34.74
N GLU A 391 -2.53 17.71 -35.72
CA GLU A 391 -3.63 16.76 -35.59
C GLU A 391 -3.15 15.31 -35.75
N PHE A 392 -3.51 14.47 -34.80
CA PHE A 392 -3.44 13.02 -34.92
C PHE A 392 -4.71 12.47 -35.56
N GLN A 393 -4.54 11.49 -36.45
CA GLN A 393 -5.64 10.67 -36.95
C GLN A 393 -5.27 9.18 -36.81
N PHE A 394 -5.97 8.49 -35.92
CA PHE A 394 -5.76 7.07 -35.65
C PHE A 394 -6.60 6.21 -36.60
N MET A 395 -5.93 5.44 -37.45
CA MET A 395 -6.56 4.58 -38.45
C MET A 395 -6.60 3.11 -38.01
N THR A 396 -7.25 2.28 -38.80
CA THR A 396 -7.21 0.82 -38.62
C THR A 396 -5.80 0.27 -38.88
N ASP A 397 -5.54 -0.96 -38.43
CA ASP A 397 -4.27 -1.67 -38.63
C ASP A 397 -3.04 -1.00 -37.97
N GLY A 398 -3.26 -0.15 -36.95
CA GLY A 398 -2.18 0.45 -36.16
C GLY A 398 -1.43 1.58 -36.87
N VAL A 399 -2.04 2.23 -37.86
CA VAL A 399 -1.46 3.40 -38.55
C VAL A 399 -1.99 4.68 -37.92
N VAL A 400 -1.10 5.64 -37.63
CA VAL A 400 -1.46 6.99 -37.17
C VAL A 400 -0.81 8.02 -38.09
N THR A 401 -1.50 9.12 -38.36
CA THR A 401 -0.87 10.28 -39.03
C THR A 401 -0.82 11.47 -38.11
N LEU A 402 0.23 12.26 -38.25
CA LEU A 402 0.36 13.59 -37.65
C LEU A 402 0.37 14.63 -38.79
N GLY A 403 -0.55 15.58 -38.73
CA GLY A 403 -0.76 16.57 -39.80
C GLY A 403 -0.83 18.00 -39.30
N ASN A 404 -0.51 18.94 -40.20
CA ASN A 404 -0.66 20.39 -39.96
C ASN A 404 -1.52 21.06 -41.05
N GLY A 405 -2.42 20.30 -41.67
CA GLY A 405 -3.23 20.73 -42.82
C GLY A 405 -2.52 20.71 -44.18
N VAL A 406 -1.19 20.86 -44.25
CA VAL A 406 -0.44 20.83 -45.53
C VAL A 406 0.47 19.62 -45.64
N ASN A 407 1.24 19.35 -44.59
CA ASN A 407 2.11 18.19 -44.48
C ASN A 407 1.44 17.14 -43.59
N THR A 408 1.69 15.89 -43.92
CA THR A 408 1.24 14.74 -43.13
C THR A 408 2.37 13.74 -43.07
N THR A 409 2.75 13.36 -41.86
CA THR A 409 3.69 12.27 -41.60
C THR A 409 2.91 11.06 -41.08
N GLU A 410 3.34 9.86 -41.46
CA GLU A 410 2.73 8.60 -41.03
C GLU A 410 3.63 7.93 -39.99
N GLY A 411 3.01 7.27 -39.04
CA GLY A 411 3.64 6.45 -38.02
C GLY A 411 2.77 5.26 -37.63
N THR A 412 3.16 4.59 -36.56
CA THR A 412 2.42 3.47 -36.00
C THR A 412 1.91 3.79 -34.61
N TRP A 413 0.79 3.19 -34.24
CA TRP A 413 0.28 3.22 -32.89
C TRP A 413 -0.19 1.84 -32.46
N GLU A 414 -0.07 1.57 -31.17
CA GLU A 414 -0.65 0.41 -30.51
C GLU A 414 -1.14 0.78 -29.12
N ILE A 415 -2.06 -0.03 -28.60
CA ILE A 415 -2.54 0.10 -27.22
C ILE A 415 -2.13 -1.18 -26.50
N GLY A 416 -1.44 -1.02 -25.39
CA GLY A 416 -0.94 -2.12 -24.57
C GLY A 416 -0.62 -1.61 -23.17
N LEU A 417 -0.03 -2.48 -22.34
CA LEU A 417 0.53 -2.06 -21.08
C LEU A 417 2.01 -1.68 -21.27
N ASN A 418 2.47 -0.63 -20.60
CA ASN A 418 3.89 -0.27 -20.54
C ASN A 418 4.65 -1.15 -19.53
N SER A 419 5.95 -0.89 -19.33
CA SER A 419 6.78 -1.62 -18.34
C SER A 419 6.32 -1.51 -16.89
N GLN A 420 5.54 -0.48 -16.57
CA GLN A 420 4.91 -0.23 -15.27
C GLN A 420 3.49 -0.82 -15.20
N TYR A 421 3.07 -1.58 -16.22
CA TYR A 421 1.76 -2.22 -16.32
C TYR A 421 0.57 -1.23 -16.32
N GLN A 422 0.76 -0.02 -16.86
CA GLN A 422 -0.28 0.98 -17.10
C GLN A 422 -0.77 0.94 -18.55
N LEU A 423 -2.10 1.04 -18.75
CA LEU A 423 -2.68 1.08 -20.09
C LEU A 423 -2.21 2.34 -20.82
N SER A 424 -1.50 2.12 -21.92
CA SER A 424 -0.74 3.16 -22.62
C SER A 424 -1.03 3.14 -24.12
N LEU A 425 -1.10 4.34 -24.70
CA LEU A 425 -1.07 4.57 -26.14
C LEU A 425 0.38 4.71 -26.60
N MET A 426 0.89 3.69 -27.26
CA MET A 426 2.26 3.68 -27.77
C MET A 426 2.25 4.28 -29.17
N ILE A 427 2.90 5.42 -29.35
CA ILE A 427 3.00 6.12 -30.62
C ILE A 427 4.44 6.03 -31.12
N THR A 428 4.62 5.79 -32.41
CA THR A 428 5.94 5.86 -33.07
C THR A 428 5.83 6.67 -34.35
N MET A 429 6.43 7.85 -34.34
CA MET A 429 6.49 8.78 -35.46
C MET A 429 7.95 8.99 -35.87
N GLY A 430 8.36 8.41 -36.99
CA GLY A 430 9.77 8.44 -37.42
C GLY A 430 10.32 9.83 -37.70
N ASP A 431 9.49 10.71 -38.29
CA ASP A 431 9.85 12.09 -38.60
C ASP A 431 9.55 13.05 -37.44
N GLU A 432 8.90 12.57 -36.36
CA GLU A 432 8.51 13.38 -35.20
C GLU A 432 8.74 12.63 -33.88
N PRO A 433 10.00 12.50 -33.42
CA PRO A 433 10.32 11.75 -32.21
C PRO A 433 9.73 12.38 -30.94
N GLY A 434 9.36 13.67 -30.97
CA GLY A 434 8.82 14.41 -29.82
C GLY A 434 7.48 13.89 -29.30
N VAL A 435 6.81 13.00 -30.01
CA VAL A 435 5.56 12.35 -29.58
C VAL A 435 5.65 10.82 -29.57
N SER A 436 6.85 10.27 -29.78
CA SER A 436 7.08 8.83 -29.94
C SER A 436 7.38 8.14 -28.62
N PHE A 437 6.36 7.98 -27.79
CA PHE A 437 6.45 7.38 -26.45
C PHE A 437 5.35 6.36 -26.20
N GLU A 438 5.50 5.61 -25.11
CA GLU A 438 4.42 4.85 -24.49
C GLU A 438 3.69 5.81 -23.56
N TRP A 439 2.51 6.29 -23.97
CA TRP A 439 1.76 7.33 -23.24
C TRP A 439 0.72 6.71 -22.29
N PRO A 440 0.96 6.65 -20.97
CA PRO A 440 -0.02 6.15 -20.01
C PRO A 440 -1.24 7.06 -20.00
N ILE A 441 -2.44 6.48 -20.03
CA ILE A 441 -3.67 7.25 -20.10
C ILE A 441 -4.05 7.72 -18.69
N LYS A 442 -3.98 9.03 -18.45
CA LYS A 442 -4.33 9.67 -17.17
C LYS A 442 -5.81 10.05 -17.14
N GLU A 443 -6.33 10.59 -18.24
CA GLU A 443 -7.73 10.99 -18.35
C GLU A 443 -8.29 10.63 -19.74
N MET A 444 -9.50 10.07 -19.75
CA MET A 444 -10.27 9.80 -20.97
C MET A 444 -11.67 10.39 -20.84
N THR A 445 -11.97 11.39 -21.68
CA THR A 445 -13.33 11.91 -21.87
C THR A 445 -13.73 11.89 -23.34
N GLU A 446 -15.00 12.13 -23.63
CA GLU A 446 -15.50 12.23 -25.02
C GLU A 446 -14.84 13.34 -25.84
N THR A 447 -14.21 14.33 -25.22
CA THR A 447 -13.66 15.51 -25.92
C THR A 447 -12.19 15.78 -25.65
N ARG A 448 -11.59 15.11 -24.67
CA ARG A 448 -10.23 15.37 -24.19
C ARG A 448 -9.56 14.07 -23.74
N LEU A 449 -8.28 13.92 -24.08
CA LEU A 449 -7.39 12.89 -23.58
C LEU A 449 -6.20 13.56 -22.89
N ASN A 450 -5.81 13.02 -21.75
CA ASN A 450 -4.61 13.43 -21.02
C ASN A 450 -3.71 12.21 -20.80
N PHE A 451 -2.42 12.37 -21.06
CA PHE A 451 -1.39 11.37 -20.86
C PHE A 451 -0.24 11.97 -20.05
N SER A 452 0.35 11.20 -19.14
CA SER A 452 1.50 11.65 -18.35
C SER A 452 2.45 10.50 -18.04
N ILE A 453 3.76 10.75 -18.13
CA ILE A 453 4.84 9.84 -17.73
C ILE A 453 5.56 10.50 -16.55
N GLU A 454 5.04 10.27 -15.35
CA GLU A 454 5.44 10.94 -14.11
C GLU A 454 6.94 10.80 -13.80
N GLU A 455 7.60 9.70 -14.18
CA GLU A 455 9.03 9.53 -13.88
C GLU A 455 9.95 10.42 -14.72
N THR A 456 9.44 10.96 -15.82
CA THR A 456 10.24 11.68 -16.80
C THR A 456 9.65 13.04 -17.17
N ASP A 457 8.63 13.51 -16.45
CA ASP A 457 7.95 14.80 -16.70
C ASP A 457 7.56 14.95 -18.19
N HIS A 458 6.93 13.92 -18.78
CA HIS A 458 6.33 14.03 -20.12
C HIS A 458 4.82 14.10 -19.98
N GLU A 459 4.19 15.03 -20.69
CA GLU A 459 2.74 15.19 -20.72
C GLU A 459 2.25 15.39 -22.16
N MET A 460 1.04 14.95 -22.44
CA MET A 460 0.38 15.22 -23.71
C MET A 460 -1.12 15.40 -23.49
N VAL A 461 -1.67 16.49 -24.03
CA VAL A 461 -3.09 16.78 -23.98
C VAL A 461 -3.65 16.90 -25.40
N LEU A 462 -4.68 16.10 -25.69
CA LEU A 462 -5.32 16.05 -27.00
C LEU A 462 -6.81 16.43 -26.90
N LEU A 463 -7.29 17.22 -27.85
CA LEU A 463 -8.70 17.62 -27.98
C LEU A 463 -9.34 16.97 -29.19
N LYS A 464 -10.52 16.36 -29.00
CA LYS A 464 -11.29 15.73 -30.08
C LYS A 464 -11.89 16.78 -31.01
N VAL A 465 -11.66 16.64 -32.30
CA VAL A 465 -12.21 17.50 -33.34
C VAL A 465 -12.85 16.65 -34.44
N CYS A 466 -14.16 16.71 -34.54
CA CYS A 466 -14.93 16.02 -35.58
C CYS A 466 -15.37 17.00 -36.66
N ASP A 467 -15.27 16.60 -37.94
CA ASP A 467 -15.73 17.36 -39.10
C ASP A 467 -15.30 18.84 -39.09
N ASP A 468 -14.08 19.13 -38.62
CA ASP A 468 -13.54 20.49 -38.49
C ASP A 468 -14.47 21.45 -37.69
N SER A 469 -15.16 20.90 -36.68
CA SER A 469 -16.07 21.61 -35.78
C SER A 469 -17.19 22.39 -36.48
N VAL A 470 -17.66 21.93 -37.65
CA VAL A 470 -18.71 22.63 -38.42
C VAL A 470 -20.05 22.77 -37.69
N ASP A 471 -20.30 21.91 -36.70
CA ASP A 471 -21.50 21.94 -35.87
C ASP A 471 -21.41 22.95 -34.71
N ASP A 472 -20.24 23.51 -34.43
CA ASP A 472 -20.06 24.62 -33.49
C ASP A 472 -20.21 25.96 -34.22
N GLY A 473 -21.37 26.58 -34.02
CA GLY A 473 -21.73 27.83 -34.69
C GLY A 473 -20.77 28.99 -34.39
N ASP A 474 -20.20 29.06 -33.18
CA ASP A 474 -19.27 30.13 -32.81
C ASP A 474 -17.91 29.91 -33.49
N VAL A 475 -17.39 28.67 -33.46
CA VAL A 475 -16.14 28.30 -34.14
C VAL A 475 -16.23 28.61 -35.63
N ALA A 476 -17.34 28.22 -36.27
CA ALA A 476 -17.58 28.49 -37.68
C ALA A 476 -17.69 29.99 -37.98
N GLU A 477 -18.36 30.79 -37.14
CA GLU A 477 -18.44 32.24 -37.30
C GLU A 477 -17.06 32.90 -37.21
N ILE A 478 -16.29 32.56 -36.16
CA ILE A 478 -14.96 33.11 -35.91
C ILE A 478 -14.01 32.78 -37.07
N ARG A 479 -14.00 31.52 -37.54
CA ARG A 479 -13.17 31.09 -38.66
C ARG A 479 -13.48 31.88 -39.93
N ASN A 480 -14.76 32.09 -40.23
CA ASN A 480 -15.20 32.89 -41.38
C ASN A 480 -14.77 34.37 -41.27
N ILE A 481 -14.79 34.94 -40.07
CA ILE A 481 -14.33 36.32 -39.82
C ILE A 481 -12.81 36.40 -40.02
N ALA A 482 -12.05 35.47 -39.43
CA ALA A 482 -10.59 35.41 -39.55
C ALA A 482 -10.16 35.30 -41.03
N MET A 483 -10.78 34.42 -41.81
CA MET A 483 -10.51 34.30 -43.26
C MET A 483 -11.01 35.47 -44.12
N GLY A 484 -11.68 36.46 -43.52
CA GLY A 484 -12.29 37.61 -44.22
C GLY A 484 -11.30 38.66 -44.74
N GLY A 485 -9.99 38.39 -44.75
CA GLY A 485 -8.96 39.26 -45.34
C GLY A 485 -7.74 39.45 -44.44
N PRO A 486 -6.74 40.22 -44.88
CA PRO A 486 -5.52 40.41 -44.13
C PRO A 486 -5.78 41.15 -42.81
N TRP A 487 -4.98 40.83 -41.81
CA TRP A 487 -4.99 41.42 -40.48
C TRP A 487 -3.63 41.99 -40.14
N ASN A 488 -3.59 43.09 -39.40
CA ASN A 488 -2.36 43.60 -38.79
C ASN A 488 -2.45 43.46 -37.27
N VAL A 489 -1.32 43.18 -36.63
CA VAL A 489 -1.19 43.25 -35.18
C VAL A 489 -1.33 44.73 -34.77
N ALA A 490 -2.46 45.05 -34.17
CA ALA A 490 -2.77 46.37 -33.61
C ALA A 490 -2.21 46.54 -32.19
N LEU A 491 -2.08 45.44 -31.46
CA LEU A 491 -1.45 45.35 -30.16
C LEU A 491 -0.90 43.94 -29.97
N TYR A 492 0.35 43.82 -29.51
CA TYR A 492 0.84 42.63 -28.83
C TYR A 492 1.53 43.09 -27.55
N GLN A 493 0.98 42.67 -26.42
CA GLN A 493 1.46 43.00 -25.10
C GLN A 493 1.79 41.71 -24.37
N GLU A 494 3.07 41.54 -24.03
CA GLU A 494 3.64 40.41 -23.29
C GLU A 494 3.79 40.85 -21.83
N GLY A 495 2.87 40.41 -20.96
CA GLY A 495 2.66 40.95 -19.62
C GLY A 495 2.55 42.48 -19.59
N GLU A 496 3.60 43.15 -19.10
CA GLU A 496 3.66 44.62 -19.00
C GLU A 496 4.45 45.28 -20.16
N MET A 497 4.98 44.49 -21.11
CA MET A 497 5.81 44.96 -22.21
C MET A 497 5.02 45.06 -23.52
N ASP A 498 5.03 46.25 -24.13
CA ASP A 498 4.43 46.46 -25.46
C ASP A 498 5.43 46.08 -26.56
N MET A 499 5.15 44.97 -27.21
CA MET A 499 5.97 44.34 -28.25
C MET A 499 5.43 44.61 -29.67
N THR A 500 4.34 45.38 -29.79
CA THR A 500 3.62 45.67 -31.05
C THR A 500 4.53 46.11 -32.20
N THR A 501 5.62 46.84 -31.90
CA THR A 501 6.50 47.37 -32.94
C THR A 501 7.19 46.30 -33.78
N SER A 502 7.39 45.09 -33.23
CA SER A 502 8.02 43.97 -33.94
C SER A 502 7.22 43.50 -35.15
N TYR A 503 5.90 43.66 -35.12
CA TYR A 503 4.98 43.20 -36.18
C TYR A 503 4.58 44.31 -37.17
N THR A 504 5.25 45.45 -37.13
CA THR A 504 4.88 46.62 -37.94
C THR A 504 4.99 46.33 -39.44
N GLY A 505 3.88 46.49 -40.16
CA GLY A 505 3.83 46.32 -41.61
C GLY A 505 3.71 44.87 -42.08
N MET A 506 3.48 43.94 -41.14
CA MET A 506 3.15 42.54 -41.44
C MET A 506 1.63 42.39 -41.64
N ASP A 507 1.25 41.74 -42.74
CA ASP A 507 -0.11 41.33 -43.05
C ASP A 507 -0.26 39.82 -42.79
N PHE A 508 -1.20 39.44 -41.93
CA PHE A 508 -1.54 38.06 -41.59
C PHE A 508 -2.80 37.63 -42.35
N ASP A 509 -2.68 36.65 -43.24
CA ASP A 509 -3.77 36.12 -44.05
C ASP A 509 -4.11 34.68 -43.61
N PHE A 510 -5.21 34.55 -42.86
CA PHE A 510 -5.74 33.26 -42.41
C PHE A 510 -6.55 32.60 -43.53
N SER A 511 -6.26 31.33 -43.81
CA SER A 511 -6.83 30.61 -44.94
C SER A 511 -7.23 29.18 -44.60
N THR A 512 -7.86 28.49 -45.57
CA THR A 512 -8.25 27.08 -45.44
C THR A 512 -7.04 26.17 -45.23
N MET A 513 -7.27 24.90 -44.84
CA MET A 513 -6.18 23.96 -44.50
C MET A 513 -5.33 24.45 -43.33
N TYR A 514 -5.95 25.24 -42.44
CA TYR A 514 -5.36 25.74 -41.21
C TYR A 514 -4.11 26.61 -41.41
N GLN A 515 -3.92 27.21 -42.59
CA GLN A 515 -2.70 27.99 -42.89
C GLN A 515 -2.87 29.49 -42.65
N VAL A 516 -1.88 30.11 -42.00
CA VAL A 516 -1.72 31.56 -41.90
C VAL A 516 -0.45 31.99 -42.63
N GLU A 517 -0.57 32.85 -43.65
CA GLU A 517 0.58 33.45 -44.33
C GLU A 517 0.87 34.82 -43.73
N VAL A 518 2.14 35.11 -43.44
CA VAL A 518 2.60 36.44 -43.03
C VAL A 518 3.38 37.06 -44.19
N SER A 519 3.03 38.28 -44.58
CA SER A 519 3.68 39.00 -45.68
C SER A 519 4.02 40.44 -45.31
N ILE A 520 5.03 41.01 -45.98
CA ILE A 520 5.38 42.43 -45.87
C ILE A 520 5.35 43.02 -47.28
N ASN A 521 4.53 44.05 -47.50
CA ASN A 521 4.29 44.63 -48.84
C ASN A 521 3.85 43.58 -49.88
N ALA A 522 3.04 42.60 -49.46
CA ALA A 522 2.59 41.45 -50.26
C ALA A 522 3.69 40.48 -50.73
N ASP A 523 4.89 40.54 -50.16
CA ASP A 523 5.91 39.50 -50.29
C ASP A 523 5.82 38.55 -49.07
N PRO A 524 5.50 37.26 -49.25
CA PRO A 524 5.42 36.29 -48.15
C PRO A 524 6.77 36.13 -47.43
N ILE A 525 6.76 36.15 -46.10
CA ILE A 525 7.94 36.02 -45.25
C ILE A 525 7.90 34.77 -44.35
N ALA A 526 6.71 34.32 -43.95
CA ALA A 526 6.52 33.15 -43.10
C ALA A 526 5.17 32.49 -43.39
N ASN A 527 5.05 31.21 -43.03
CA ASN A 527 3.79 30.49 -42.97
C ASN A 527 3.69 29.86 -41.58
N GLY A 528 2.48 29.77 -41.06
CA GLY A 528 2.16 29.13 -39.81
C GLY A 528 0.85 28.35 -39.89
N LEU A 529 0.51 27.74 -38.77
CA LEU A 529 -0.74 27.05 -38.55
C LEU A 529 -1.67 27.95 -37.73
N TRP A 530 -2.98 27.89 -37.99
CA TRP A 530 -3.99 28.49 -37.14
C TRP A 530 -5.22 27.60 -37.02
N ARG A 531 -5.87 27.63 -35.86
CA ARG A 531 -7.16 26.96 -35.63
C ARG A 531 -8.04 27.76 -34.70
N VAL A 532 -9.33 27.43 -34.75
CA VAL A 532 -10.31 27.89 -33.77
C VAL A 532 -11.01 26.65 -33.28
N LEU A 533 -10.92 26.40 -31.98
CA LEU A 533 -11.42 25.19 -31.34
C LEU A 533 -12.20 25.56 -30.08
N ARG A 534 -13.07 24.64 -29.63
CA ARG A 534 -13.68 24.72 -28.32
C ARG A 534 -13.07 23.66 -27.43
N ASP A 535 -12.35 24.11 -26.42
CA ASP A 535 -11.92 23.31 -25.29
C ASP A 535 -13.08 23.19 -24.29
N SER A 536 -13.35 21.99 -23.79
CA SER A 536 -14.39 21.75 -22.78
C SER A 536 -14.11 22.51 -21.48
N ASP A 537 -12.85 22.75 -21.18
CA ASP A 537 -12.40 23.29 -19.90
C ASP A 537 -12.15 24.80 -20.00
N ASP A 538 -11.57 25.23 -21.13
CA ASP A 538 -11.13 26.63 -21.32
C ASP A 538 -12.02 27.46 -22.26
N GLY A 539 -12.97 26.83 -22.94
CA GLY A 539 -13.89 27.48 -23.87
C GLY A 539 -13.31 27.72 -25.27
N LEU A 540 -13.62 28.88 -25.87
CA LEU A 540 -13.19 29.19 -27.23
C LEU A 540 -11.73 29.64 -27.28
N LYS A 541 -10.94 28.93 -28.08
CA LYS A 541 -9.49 29.06 -28.21
C LYS A 541 -9.11 29.34 -29.68
N PHE A 542 -8.11 30.18 -29.90
CA PHE A 542 -7.61 30.61 -31.20
C PHE A 542 -6.12 30.27 -31.28
N TYR A 543 -5.83 29.10 -31.83
CA TYR A 543 -4.48 28.59 -31.94
C TYR A 543 -3.74 29.34 -33.04
N ILE A 544 -2.54 29.80 -32.73
CA ILE A 544 -1.57 30.32 -33.70
C ILE A 544 -0.29 29.55 -33.45
N ASN A 545 0.38 29.10 -34.51
CA ASN A 545 1.66 28.41 -34.38
C ASN A 545 2.58 28.79 -35.54
N PHE A 546 3.75 29.34 -35.19
CA PHE A 546 4.83 29.65 -36.10
C PHE A 546 6.11 28.93 -35.66
N ASP A 547 6.42 27.81 -36.32
CA ASP A 547 7.71 27.11 -36.19
C ASP A 547 8.85 27.91 -36.85
N THR A 548 9.21 29.03 -36.21
CA THR A 548 10.23 29.98 -36.64
C THR A 548 11.13 30.34 -35.46
N GLY A 549 12.31 30.92 -35.74
CA GLY A 549 13.24 31.39 -34.70
C GLY A 549 13.28 32.91 -34.56
N ASP A 550 12.25 33.61 -35.03
CA ASP A 550 12.13 35.07 -34.97
C ASP A 550 10.91 35.49 -34.14
N ASP A 551 10.62 36.80 -34.09
CA ASP A 551 9.54 37.38 -33.27
C ASP A 551 8.14 36.78 -33.54
N LEU A 552 7.93 36.03 -34.63
CA LEU A 552 6.66 35.31 -34.86
C LEU A 552 6.47 34.10 -33.93
N ALA A 553 7.56 33.51 -33.44
CA ALA A 553 7.52 32.40 -32.49
C ALA A 553 6.76 32.78 -31.21
N GLU A 554 6.93 34.03 -30.74
CA GLU A 554 6.25 34.61 -29.56
C GLU A 554 4.72 34.70 -29.72
N LEU A 555 4.17 34.48 -30.92
CA LEU A 555 2.72 34.41 -31.14
C LEU A 555 2.18 32.97 -31.09
N THR A 556 3.05 31.97 -30.94
CA THR A 556 2.68 30.55 -30.89
C THR A 556 2.03 30.26 -29.56
N GLU A 557 0.69 30.20 -29.55
CA GLU A 557 -0.09 30.00 -28.31
C GLU A 557 -1.53 29.56 -28.66
N ASP A 558 -2.22 28.95 -27.70
CA ASP A 558 -3.61 28.49 -27.79
C ASP A 558 -4.65 29.59 -27.52
N TRP A 559 -4.25 30.87 -27.51
CA TRP A 559 -5.01 32.08 -27.17
C TRP A 559 -6.53 31.95 -26.88
N LYS A 560 -6.93 32.38 -25.69
CA LYS A 560 -8.35 32.56 -25.35
C LYS A 560 -9.02 33.70 -26.13
N VAL A 561 -10.17 33.41 -26.73
CA VAL A 561 -10.94 34.42 -27.47
C VAL A 561 -11.68 35.37 -26.51
N VAL A 562 -11.32 36.66 -26.52
CA VAL A 562 -12.00 37.70 -25.71
C VAL A 562 -13.14 38.34 -26.47
N SER A 563 -12.88 38.80 -27.69
CA SER A 563 -13.91 39.41 -28.53
C SER A 563 -13.56 39.34 -30.02
N ILE A 564 -14.56 39.10 -30.84
CA ILE A 564 -14.40 39.03 -32.30
C ILE A 564 -15.50 39.84 -32.98
N THR A 565 -15.07 40.61 -33.98
CA THR A 565 -15.93 41.40 -34.88
C THR A 565 -15.37 41.33 -36.29
N SER A 566 -16.13 41.78 -37.29
CA SER A 566 -15.67 41.79 -38.69
C SER A 566 -14.39 42.60 -38.95
N THR A 567 -13.94 43.42 -38.01
CA THR A 567 -12.77 44.31 -38.16
C THR A 567 -11.76 44.20 -37.02
N ARG A 568 -12.02 43.39 -35.99
CA ARG A 568 -11.15 43.27 -34.82
C ARG A 568 -11.25 41.89 -34.17
N ILE A 569 -10.11 41.28 -33.86
CA ILE A 569 -9.98 40.05 -33.07
C ILE A 569 -9.14 40.41 -31.84
N GLU A 570 -9.63 40.12 -30.65
CA GLU A 570 -8.89 40.28 -29.38
C GLU A 570 -8.79 38.94 -28.68
N LEU A 571 -7.55 38.60 -28.34
CA LEU A 571 -7.07 37.34 -27.83
C LEU A 571 -6.26 37.60 -26.56
N LYS A 572 -6.27 36.64 -25.62
CA LYS A 572 -5.48 36.69 -24.40
C LYS A 572 -4.94 35.33 -24.03
N ASP A 573 -3.82 35.34 -23.36
CA ASP A 573 -3.27 34.17 -22.71
C ASP A 573 -2.84 34.49 -21.27
N GLU A 574 -2.90 33.52 -20.36
CA GLU A 574 -2.55 33.68 -18.95
C GLU A 574 -1.39 32.73 -18.61
N ASN A 575 -0.20 33.30 -18.45
CA ASN A 575 1.03 32.57 -18.16
C ASN A 575 1.03 32.00 -16.73
N ASP A 576 1.86 30.99 -16.48
CA ASP A 576 2.02 30.35 -15.16
C ASP A 576 2.37 31.29 -14.02
N ASP A 577 3.07 32.40 -14.31
CA ASP A 577 3.43 33.41 -13.32
C ASP A 577 2.28 34.39 -12.99
N GLY A 578 1.11 34.20 -13.62
CA GLY A 578 -0.09 35.01 -13.51
C GLY A 578 -0.03 36.31 -14.32
N SER A 579 0.99 36.51 -15.15
CA SER A 579 0.98 37.56 -16.16
C SER A 579 0.01 37.21 -17.30
N VAL A 580 -0.47 38.24 -18.00
CA VAL A 580 -1.48 38.07 -19.05
C VAL A 580 -0.98 38.73 -20.32
N ASP A 581 -0.93 37.94 -21.38
CA ASP A 581 -0.58 38.40 -22.70
C ASP A 581 -1.85 38.80 -23.45
N THR A 582 -1.73 39.81 -24.32
CA THR A 582 -2.86 40.32 -25.09
C THR A 582 -2.44 40.56 -26.53
N LEU A 583 -3.14 39.88 -27.44
CA LEU A 583 -2.96 40.00 -28.88
C LEU A 583 -4.23 40.57 -29.52
N VAL A 584 -4.08 41.65 -30.29
CA VAL A 584 -5.19 42.29 -31.02
C VAL A 584 -4.83 42.38 -32.49
N PHE A 585 -5.67 41.80 -33.33
CA PHE A 585 -5.65 42.01 -34.77
C PHE A 585 -6.72 43.01 -35.20
N GLU A 586 -6.37 43.93 -36.09
CA GLU A 586 -7.31 44.82 -36.78
C GLU A 586 -7.12 44.75 -38.30
N LYS A 587 -8.18 45.07 -39.06
CA LYS A 587 -8.06 45.16 -40.53
C LYS A 587 -7.24 46.41 -40.93
N PRO A 588 -6.36 46.31 -41.96
CA PRO A 588 -5.57 47.43 -42.49
C PRO A 588 -6.37 48.63 -42.99
#